data_AF-A0A2U1L2F7-F1
#
_entry.id   AF-A0A2U1L2F7-F1
#
_cell.length_a   1.000
_cell.length_b   1.000
_cell.length_c   1.000
_cell.angle_alpha   90.00
_cell.angle_beta   90.00
_cell.angle_gamma   90.00
#
_symmetry.space_group_name_H-M   'P 1'
#
loop_
_entity.id
_entity.type
_entity.pdbx_description
1 polymer ?
#
loop_
_entity_poly.entity_id
_entity_poly.type
_entity_poly.pdbx_seq_one_letter_code
_entity_poly.pdbx_strand_id
1 'polypeptide(L)'
;MVPLEPSDYKPLNSRYDAKISVFGAKFHKKLEDTRSFVVGTGALGCELLKNLALMGVSCETQGKLTVTDDDDVIEKRVEHPLASTLSPALAGSEGWWCQSWVNYRVDEMHCR
;
A
#
# COMPACT_ATOMS: atom_id res chain seq x y z
N MET A 1 21.95 2.98 9.85
CA MET A 1 20.81 3.93 9.77
C MET A 1 21.36 5.30 9.47
N VAL A 2 20.70 6.07 8.60
CA VAL A 2 21.10 7.47 8.33
C VAL A 2 20.75 8.30 9.57
N PRO A 3 21.62 9.20 10.05
CA PRO A 3 21.29 10.09 11.16
C PRO A 3 20.02 10.89 10.86
N LEU A 4 19.08 10.91 11.81
CA LEU A 4 17.87 11.71 11.73
C LEU A 4 18.16 13.09 12.32
N GLU A 5 17.83 14.12 11.55
CA GLU A 5 17.96 15.51 11.97
C GLU A 5 16.64 15.98 12.58
N PRO A 6 16.64 16.97 13.50
CA PRO A 6 15.41 17.51 14.06
C PRO A 6 14.41 18.02 13.02
N SER A 7 14.89 18.43 11.83
CA SER A 7 14.06 18.82 10.71
C SER A 7 13.24 17.69 10.09
N ASP A 8 13.67 16.43 10.25
CA ASP A 8 13.03 15.27 9.64
C ASP A 8 11.67 14.96 10.29
N TYR A 9 11.41 15.47 11.49
CA TYR A 9 10.15 15.24 12.22
C TYR A 9 9.08 16.32 11.96
N LYS A 10 9.38 17.29 11.08
CA LYS A 10 8.43 18.36 10.75
C LYS A 10 7.24 17.79 9.96
N PRO A 11 6.01 18.24 10.25
CA PRO A 11 4.83 17.85 9.48
C PRO A 11 4.96 18.32 8.03
N LEU A 12 4.51 17.49 7.09
CA LEU A 12 4.55 17.77 5.66
C LEU A 12 3.16 18.07 5.09
N ASN A 13 2.15 18.20 5.95
CA ASN A 13 0.75 18.34 5.57
C ASN A 13 0.27 17.15 4.74
N SER A 14 0.63 15.95 5.20
CA SER A 14 0.30 14.67 4.58
C SER A 14 -0.52 13.80 5.53
N ARG A 15 -1.23 12.81 4.99
CA ARG A 15 -1.85 11.75 5.81
C ARG A 15 -0.85 10.93 6.64
N TYR A 16 0.45 11.12 6.41
CA TYR A 16 1.54 10.40 7.06
C TYR A 16 2.22 11.20 8.18
N ASP A 17 1.78 12.43 8.47
CA ASP A 17 2.43 13.31 9.45
C ASP A 17 2.59 12.67 10.85
N ALA A 18 1.59 11.92 11.31
CA ALA A 18 1.65 11.20 12.58
C ALA A 18 2.71 10.06 12.60
N LYS A 19 3.05 9.50 11.43
CA LYS A 19 4.13 8.51 11.28
C LYS A 19 5.48 9.20 11.12
N ILE A 20 5.52 10.31 10.38
CA ILE A 20 6.71 11.15 10.20
C ILE A 20 7.19 11.72 11.54
N SER A 21 6.29 12.11 12.44
CA SER A 21 6.68 12.61 13.77
C SER A 21 7.40 11.57 14.64
N VAL A 22 7.25 10.27 14.34
CA VAL A 22 7.91 9.17 15.06
C VAL A 22 9.17 8.69 14.34
N PHE A 23 9.07 8.45 13.02
CA PHE A 23 10.14 7.82 12.25
C PHE A 23 11.02 8.81 11.46
N GLY A 24 10.54 10.04 11.27
CA GLY A 24 11.16 11.05 10.42
C GLY A 24 10.83 10.87 8.93
N ALA A 25 10.81 11.98 8.20
CA ALA A 25 10.44 12.07 6.79
C ALA A 25 11.40 11.27 5.89
N LYS A 26 12.71 11.24 6.20
CA LYS A 26 13.69 10.46 5.45
C LYS A 26 13.42 8.95 5.51
N PHE A 27 12.99 8.45 6.67
CA PHE A 27 12.65 7.04 6.81
C PHE A 27 11.32 6.75 6.11
N HIS A 28 10.33 7.62 6.30
CA HIS A 28 9.04 7.48 5.64
C HIS A 28 9.19 7.43 4.11
N LYS A 29 10.00 8.32 3.53
CA LYS A 29 10.30 8.32 2.09
C LYS A 29 10.86 6.99 1.59
N LYS A 30 11.75 6.37 2.37
CA LYS A 30 12.28 5.04 2.04
C LYS A 30 11.19 3.96 2.03
N LEU A 31 10.19 4.04 2.91
CA LEU A 31 9.05 3.14 2.88
C LEU A 31 8.23 3.34 1.60
N GLU A 32 7.99 4.59 1.21
CA GLU A 32 7.25 4.91 -0.02
C GLU A 32 7.99 4.42 -1.28
N ASP A 33 9.33 4.53 -1.32
CA ASP A 33 10.18 4.05 -2.41
C ASP A 33 10.45 2.54 -2.39
N THR A 34 9.96 1.82 -1.37
CA THR A 34 10.25 0.38 -1.21
C THR A 34 9.63 -0.43 -2.35
N ARG A 35 10.35 -1.43 -2.83
CA ARG A 35 9.86 -2.44 -3.77
C ARG A 35 9.58 -3.73 -3.01
N SER A 36 8.31 -4.01 -2.76
CA SER A 36 7.83 -5.13 -1.93
C SER A 36 7.22 -6.24 -2.77
N PHE A 37 7.50 -7.48 -2.41
CA PHE A 37 6.90 -8.68 -2.99
C PHE A 37 6.17 -9.45 -1.88
N VAL A 38 4.85 -9.58 -2.01
CA VAL A 38 3.97 -10.26 -1.05
C VAL A 38 3.47 -11.55 -1.68
N VAL A 39 3.63 -12.66 -0.96
CA VAL A 39 3.18 -13.99 -1.37
C VAL A 39 2.04 -14.41 -0.46
N GLY A 40 0.87 -14.69 -1.04
CA GLY A 40 -0.39 -15.05 -0.40
C GLY A 40 -1.32 -13.85 -0.16
N THR A 41 -2.56 -13.94 -0.66
CA THR A 41 -3.63 -12.94 -0.44
C THR A 41 -4.84 -13.51 0.30
N GLY A 42 -4.64 -14.59 1.04
CA GLY A 42 -5.62 -15.08 2.02
C GLY A 42 -5.92 -14.05 3.13
N ALA A 43 -6.63 -14.47 4.18
CA ALA A 43 -7.07 -13.56 5.26
C ALA A 43 -5.92 -12.73 5.87
N LEU A 44 -4.75 -13.33 6.11
CA LEU A 44 -3.58 -12.62 6.62
C LEU A 44 -2.95 -11.67 5.58
N GLY A 45 -2.93 -12.07 4.31
CA GLY A 45 -2.41 -11.24 3.21
C GLY A 45 -3.26 -9.98 3.04
N CYS A 46 -4.58 -10.11 3.16
CA CYS A 46 -5.51 -8.99 3.17
C CYS A 46 -5.24 -7.97 4.30
N GLU A 47 -4.95 -8.42 5.52
CA GLU A 47 -4.56 -7.53 6.63
C GLU A 47 -3.19 -6.87 6.42
N LEU A 48 -2.23 -7.63 5.88
CA LEU A 48 -0.92 -7.10 5.55
C LEU A 48 -1.02 -5.99 4.50
N LEU A 49 -1.78 -6.20 3.42
CA LEU A 49 -1.98 -5.21 2.35
C LEU A 49 -2.64 -3.93 2.88
N LYS A 50 -3.63 -4.07 3.78
CA LYS A 50 -4.23 -2.92 4.48
C LYS A 50 -3.19 -2.14 5.28
N ASN A 51 -2.31 -2.82 6.00
CA ASN A 51 -1.23 -2.16 6.75
C ASN A 51 -0.21 -1.49 5.83
N LEU A 52 0.17 -2.12 4.72
CA LEU A 52 1.09 -1.55 3.73
C LEU A 52 0.52 -0.27 3.11
N ALA A 53 -0.76 -0.30 2.71
CA ALA A 53 -1.45 0.88 2.17
C ALA A 53 -1.57 2.01 3.21
N LEU A 54 -1.94 1.67 4.45
CA LEU A 54 -1.99 2.64 5.55
C LEU A 54 -0.61 3.23 5.83
N MET A 55 0.46 2.45 5.76
CA MET A 55 1.83 2.92 5.99
C MET A 55 2.43 3.69 4.81
N GLY A 56 1.79 3.71 3.65
CA GLY A 56 2.31 4.37 2.44
C GLY A 56 3.44 3.58 1.77
N VAL A 57 3.52 2.27 1.98
CA VAL A 57 4.60 1.46 1.39
C VAL A 57 4.40 1.36 -0.13
N SER A 58 5.49 1.53 -0.88
CA SER A 58 5.47 1.49 -2.35
C SER A 58 4.59 2.55 -3.02
N CYS A 59 4.21 3.62 -2.31
CA CYS A 59 3.34 4.69 -2.80
C CYS A 59 4.07 5.76 -3.65
N GLU A 60 5.40 5.75 -3.71
CA GLU A 60 6.18 6.73 -4.47
C GLU A 60 6.52 6.24 -5.88
N THR A 61 6.95 7.14 -6.76
CA THR A 61 7.36 6.84 -8.13
C THR A 61 8.37 5.69 -8.29
N GLN A 62 9.27 5.47 -7.31
CA GLN A 62 10.23 4.34 -7.34
C GLN A 62 9.71 3.09 -6.63
N GLY A 63 8.58 3.22 -5.91
CA GLY A 63 7.92 2.14 -5.21
C GLY A 63 7.30 1.12 -6.17
N LYS A 64 7.31 -0.14 -5.77
CA LYS A 64 6.58 -1.21 -6.48
C LYS A 64 6.11 -2.27 -5.50
N LEU A 65 4.80 -2.44 -5.36
CA LEU A 65 4.22 -3.59 -4.68
C LEU A 65 3.91 -4.66 -5.73
N THR A 66 4.23 -5.90 -5.46
CA THR A 66 3.89 -7.06 -6.30
C THR A 66 3.32 -8.13 -5.40
N VAL A 67 2.16 -8.65 -5.78
CA VAL A 67 1.41 -9.59 -4.96
C VAL A 67 1.15 -10.84 -5.78
N THR A 68 1.40 -12.01 -5.21
CA THR A 68 1.11 -13.29 -5.86
C THR A 68 0.34 -14.16 -4.89
N ASP A 69 -0.68 -14.86 -5.36
CA ASP A 69 -1.35 -15.94 -4.63
C ASP A 69 -1.24 -17.21 -5.46
N ASP A 70 -1.16 -18.38 -4.82
CA ASP A 70 -1.04 -19.67 -5.54
C ASP A 70 -2.33 -19.99 -6.34
N ASP A 71 -3.43 -19.28 -6.07
CA ASP A 71 -4.67 -19.34 -6.85
C ASP A 71 -4.81 -18.22 -7.91
N ASP A 72 -4.03 -17.13 -7.86
CA ASP A 72 -4.04 -16.04 -8.86
C ASP A 72 -2.85 -15.06 -8.67
N VAL A 73 -2.12 -14.74 -9.74
CA VAL A 73 -1.09 -13.68 -9.73
C VAL A 73 -1.76 -12.32 -9.99
N ILE A 74 -1.82 -11.45 -8.98
CA ILE A 74 -2.39 -10.10 -9.10
C ILE A 74 -1.26 -9.07 -9.09
N GLU A 75 -0.85 -8.61 -10.26
CA GLU A 75 0.02 -7.42 -10.36
C GLU A 75 -0.79 -6.14 -10.05
N LYS A 76 -0.88 -5.74 -8.78
CA LYS A 76 -1.36 -4.40 -8.41
C LYS A 76 -0.22 -3.39 -8.44
N ARG A 77 -0.23 -2.51 -9.44
CA ARG A 77 0.58 -1.30 -9.43
C ARG A 77 -0.19 -0.23 -8.66
N VAL A 78 0.35 0.25 -7.55
CA VAL A 78 -0.20 1.40 -6.81
C VAL A 78 0.10 2.66 -7.64
N GLU A 79 -0.67 2.88 -8.70
CA GLU A 79 -0.51 4.04 -9.58
C GLU A 79 -1.28 5.26 -9.04
N HIS A 80 -0.75 6.46 -9.29
CA HIS A 80 -1.53 7.70 -9.27
C HIS A 80 -2.71 7.60 -10.24
N PRO A 81 -3.88 8.18 -9.92
CA PRO A 81 -5.14 7.75 -10.49
C PRO A 81 -5.23 8.14 -11.97
N LEU A 82 -5.27 7.13 -12.86
CA LEU A 82 -5.96 7.15 -14.15
C LEU A 82 -5.77 5.79 -14.88
N ALA A 83 -6.63 4.81 -14.57
CA ALA A 83 -7.11 3.74 -15.48
C ALA A 83 -7.93 2.72 -14.66
N SER A 84 -9.25 2.82 -14.55
CA SER A 84 -10.20 2.07 -15.39
C SER A 84 -9.77 0.64 -15.75
N THR A 85 -10.23 -0.34 -14.98
CA THR A 85 -10.85 -1.65 -15.37
C THR A 85 -10.47 -2.78 -14.43
N LEU A 86 -11.40 -3.17 -13.54
CA LEU A 86 -11.53 -4.56 -13.13
C LEU A 86 -12.91 -5.04 -13.58
N SER A 87 -12.88 -6.03 -14.47
CA SER A 87 -14.02 -6.66 -15.11
C SER A 87 -14.93 -7.36 -14.10
N PRO A 88 -16.26 -7.47 -14.32
CA PRO A 88 -17.23 -8.04 -13.39
C PRO A 88 -17.19 -9.58 -13.27
N ALA A 89 -16.07 -10.24 -13.57
CA ALA A 89 -16.10 -11.64 -14.00
C ALA A 89 -16.15 -12.73 -12.90
N LEU A 90 -16.01 -12.46 -11.59
CA LEU A 90 -15.82 -13.56 -10.63
C LEU A 90 -16.52 -13.41 -9.27
N ALA A 91 -17.77 -12.93 -9.20
CA ALA A 91 -18.52 -12.92 -7.94
C ALA A 91 -18.98 -14.35 -7.52
N GLY A 92 -18.51 -14.89 -6.38
CA GLY A 92 -19.05 -16.18 -5.91
C GLY A 92 -18.59 -16.86 -4.60
N SER A 93 -17.61 -16.39 -3.82
CA SER A 93 -17.16 -17.10 -2.60
C SER A 93 -17.08 -16.22 -1.35
N GLU A 94 -17.15 -16.81 -0.14
CA GLU A 94 -17.16 -16.07 1.14
C GLU A 94 -15.90 -15.21 1.37
N GLY A 95 -14.80 -15.48 0.66
CA GLY A 95 -13.57 -14.67 0.65
C GLY A 95 -13.63 -13.42 -0.24
N TRP A 96 -14.63 -13.33 -1.13
CA TRP A 96 -14.76 -12.25 -2.11
C TRP A 96 -15.09 -10.90 -1.45
N TRP A 97 -15.81 -10.91 -0.33
CA TRP A 97 -16.08 -9.69 0.43
C TRP A 97 -14.80 -9.11 1.03
N CYS A 98 -13.87 -9.95 1.50
CA CYS A 98 -12.61 -9.48 2.07
C CYS A 98 -11.70 -8.91 0.97
N GLN A 99 -11.54 -9.63 -0.14
CA GLN A 99 -10.77 -9.15 -1.29
C GLN A 99 -11.39 -7.91 -1.94
N SER A 100 -12.72 -7.85 -2.08
CA SER A 100 -13.42 -6.69 -2.62
C SER A 100 -13.38 -5.50 -1.67
N TRP A 101 -13.46 -5.71 -0.35
CA TRP A 101 -13.30 -4.64 0.64
C TRP A 101 -11.86 -4.15 0.74
N VAL A 102 -10.87 -5.05 0.64
CA VAL A 102 -9.46 -4.68 0.54
C VAL A 102 -9.20 -3.92 -0.74
N ASN A 103 -9.68 -4.38 -1.89
CA ASN A 103 -9.56 -3.65 -3.15
C ASN A 103 -10.25 -2.29 -3.07
N TYR A 104 -11.51 -2.23 -2.66
CA TYR A 104 -12.28 -0.99 -2.51
C TYR A 104 -11.63 -0.02 -1.51
N ARG A 105 -11.17 -0.48 -0.34
CA ARG A 105 -10.51 0.38 0.67
C ARG A 105 -9.09 0.75 0.28
N VAL A 106 -8.32 -0.13 -0.36
CA VAL A 106 -6.99 0.20 -0.87
C VAL A 106 -7.11 1.20 -2.01
N ASP A 107 -8.11 1.05 -2.88
CA ASP A 107 -8.40 1.97 -3.98
C ASP A 107 -8.98 3.32 -3.46
N GLU A 108 -9.75 3.34 -2.36
CA GLU A 108 -10.15 4.57 -1.65
C GLU A 108 -8.97 5.21 -0.88
N MET A 109 -8.01 4.42 -0.41
CA MET A 109 -6.80 4.87 0.28
C MET A 109 -5.77 5.41 -0.71
N HIS A 110 -6.13 6.51 -1.38
CA HIS A 110 -5.21 7.30 -2.20
C HIS A 110 -3.93 7.61 -1.40
N CYS A 111 -2.77 7.42 -2.00
CA CYS A 111 -1.46 7.75 -1.40
C CYS A 111 -1.21 9.27 -1.25
N ARG A 112 -2.27 10.10 -1.14
CA ARG A 112 -2.15 11.53 -0.81
C ARG A 112 -2.92 11.84 0.46
#